data_AF-A0A8H2XGC8-F1
#
_entry.id   AF-A0A8H2XGC8-F1
#
_cell.length_a   1.000
_cell.length_b   1.000
_cell.length_c   1.000
_cell.angle_alpha   90.00
_cell.angle_beta   90.00
_cell.angle_gamma   90.00
#
_symmetry.space_group_name_H-M   'P 1'
#
loop_
_entity.id
_entity.type
_entity.pdbx_description
1 polymer ?
#
loop_
_entity_poly.entity_id
_entity_poly.type
_entity_poly.pdbx_seq_one_letter_code
_entity_poly.pdbx_strand_id
1 'polypeptide(L)'
;MSGHSIRTATRLFPTAIKTPTHFQNRTFGTRKLVPTQLQRAIYSGGRLDEELVHKFDPAYWYSAEVGQILKDTYKLVAKLGFVNASTVWLAKDITRWSWLPTRYVTLKISTSHGVDFTNTGHHTHETYISKQILSKNPTHAGLQFLQTAIDGFQLKGERGLHPVLVNEPMREPVSVFLNRLRETGEGKKCESEFVRTLVGFVLSGLDYLHNECGIVHRDISLSNILIPLESISLLTTLEKSESLYPFPMKTLENGYIVHMPHEDFGPVMPGKATGPPKVHDFGSAVKIAGKSTPHFYSCESRCGGDLTWV
;
A
#
# COMPACT_ATOMS: atom_id res chain seq x y z
N MET A 1 13.40 23.32 -31.26
CA MET A 1 14.29 22.17 -31.50
C MET A 1 13.70 20.97 -30.79
N SER A 2 13.63 19.85 -31.51
CA SER A 2 12.94 18.57 -31.23
C SER A 2 13.04 18.06 -29.77
N GLY A 3 12.02 17.45 -29.14
CA GLY A 3 11.02 16.55 -29.73
C GLY A 3 11.54 15.11 -29.82
N HIS A 4 11.99 14.52 -28.71
CA HIS A 4 12.40 13.11 -28.55
C HIS A 4 12.00 12.69 -27.13
N SER A 5 11.37 11.56 -26.81
CA SER A 5 10.74 10.48 -27.57
C SER A 5 10.03 9.63 -26.49
N ILE A 6 8.70 9.53 -26.54
CA ILE A 6 7.87 8.68 -25.65
C ILE A 6 7.94 7.19 -26.09
N ARG A 7 8.92 6.79 -26.92
CA ARG A 7 8.89 5.51 -27.65
C ARG A 7 9.78 4.37 -27.12
N THR A 8 10.37 4.46 -25.92
CA THR A 8 11.33 3.43 -25.47
C THR A 8 10.76 2.37 -24.50
N ALA A 9 9.45 2.35 -24.23
CA ALA A 9 8.89 1.46 -23.20
C ALA A 9 8.36 0.09 -23.69
N THR A 10 8.48 -0.27 -24.97
CA THR A 10 7.68 -1.38 -25.54
C THR A 10 8.44 -2.68 -25.86
N ARG A 11 9.67 -2.90 -25.39
CA ARG A 11 10.44 -4.10 -25.79
C ARG A 11 11.26 -4.75 -24.67
N LEU A 12 10.63 -5.30 -23.63
CA LEU A 12 11.39 -6.03 -22.61
C LEU A 12 10.61 -7.22 -22.00
N PHE A 13 10.13 -8.18 -22.79
CA PHE A 13 9.68 -9.48 -22.22
C PHE A 13 10.01 -10.65 -23.15
N PRO A 14 11.17 -11.31 -22.99
CA PRO A 14 11.44 -12.61 -23.58
C PRO A 14 11.07 -13.76 -22.64
N THR A 15 10.62 -14.82 -23.27
CA THR A 15 10.14 -16.10 -22.75
C THR A 15 11.22 -16.97 -22.08
N ALA A 16 10.87 -17.47 -20.90
CA ALA A 16 11.08 -18.83 -20.40
C ALA A 16 12.44 -19.27 -19.78
N ILE A 17 12.28 -20.09 -18.73
CA ILE A 17 13.10 -21.21 -18.22
C ILE A 17 14.02 -20.99 -16.97
N LYS A 18 13.50 -21.58 -15.88
CA LYS A 18 14.09 -22.35 -14.73
C LYS A 18 14.89 -21.68 -13.59
N THR A 19 14.28 -21.85 -12.40
CA THR A 19 14.69 -21.83 -10.98
C THR A 19 16.07 -22.45 -10.66
N PRO A 20 16.76 -22.18 -9.51
CA PRO A 20 16.14 -22.13 -8.16
C PRO A 20 16.78 -21.31 -7.01
N THR A 21 16.01 -21.33 -5.90
CA THR A 21 16.37 -21.45 -4.46
C THR A 21 16.93 -20.28 -3.64
N HIS A 22 16.02 -19.81 -2.77
CA HIS A 22 16.18 -19.47 -1.35
C HIS A 22 17.00 -18.22 -0.97
N PHE A 23 16.32 -17.15 -0.54
CA PHE A 23 16.76 -16.29 0.56
C PHE A 23 15.56 -15.55 1.20
N GLN A 24 15.41 -15.68 2.52
CA GLN A 24 14.37 -15.05 3.33
C GLN A 24 14.75 -13.60 3.66
N ASN A 25 13.81 -12.66 3.52
CA ASN A 25 13.76 -11.41 4.28
C ASN A 25 12.29 -10.97 4.46
N ARG A 26 11.93 -10.66 5.71
CA ARG A 26 10.57 -10.30 6.14
C ARG A 26 10.29 -8.82 5.82
N THR A 27 9.43 -8.59 4.83
CA THR A 27 8.81 -7.30 4.47
C THR A 27 7.49 -7.63 3.78
N PHE A 28 6.37 -7.00 4.17
CA PHE A 28 5.00 -7.45 3.88
C PHE A 28 4.83 -8.94 4.20
N GLY A 29 4.21 -9.23 5.34
CA GLY A 29 4.09 -10.59 5.84
C GLY A 29 3.16 -11.46 5.01
N THR A 30 3.58 -11.92 3.84
CA THR A 30 3.04 -13.12 3.23
C THR A 30 4.16 -14.11 3.00
N ARG A 31 4.32 -15.04 3.95
CA ARG A 31 4.67 -16.40 3.52
C ARG A 31 3.56 -16.79 2.56
N LYS A 32 3.83 -16.83 1.25
CA LYS A 32 2.94 -17.43 0.26
C LYS A 32 2.76 -18.89 0.67
N LEU A 33 1.74 -19.17 1.49
CA LEU A 33 1.41 -20.53 1.86
C LEU A 33 1.00 -21.21 0.57
N VAL A 34 1.74 -22.24 0.17
CA VAL A 34 1.31 -23.07 -0.96
C VAL A 34 -0.07 -23.65 -0.62
N PRO A 35 -0.93 -23.95 -1.62
CA PRO A 35 -2.29 -24.42 -1.37
C PRO A 35 -2.40 -25.52 -0.31
N THR A 36 -1.42 -26.44 -0.26
CA THR A 36 -1.34 -27.51 0.75
C THR A 36 -1.00 -27.01 2.16
N GLN A 37 -0.17 -25.99 2.31
CA GLN A 37 0.12 -25.37 3.61
C GLN A 37 -1.06 -24.53 4.09
N LEU A 38 -1.74 -23.84 3.17
CA LEU A 38 -2.95 -23.09 3.47
C LEU A 38 -4.07 -24.03 3.92
N GLN A 39 -4.29 -25.10 3.15
CA GLN A 39 -5.23 -26.14 3.48
C GLN A 39 -4.91 -26.75 4.84
N ARG A 40 -3.64 -27.11 5.10
CA ARG A 40 -3.24 -27.59 6.43
C ARG A 40 -3.49 -26.57 7.54
N ALA A 41 -3.13 -25.30 7.37
CA ALA A 41 -3.35 -24.29 8.41
C ALA A 41 -4.84 -24.10 8.72
N ILE A 42 -5.71 -24.12 7.69
CA ILE A 42 -7.15 -24.06 7.85
C ILE A 42 -7.67 -25.30 8.59
N TYR A 43 -7.28 -26.51 8.15
CA TYR A 43 -7.77 -27.76 8.73
C TYR A 43 -7.13 -28.13 10.09
N SER A 44 -5.93 -27.62 10.40
CA SER A 44 -5.19 -27.91 11.62
C SER A 44 -5.31 -26.82 12.69
N GLY A 45 -6.17 -25.82 12.48
CA GLY A 45 -6.30 -24.68 13.40
C GLY A 45 -5.05 -23.81 13.51
N GLY A 46 -4.16 -23.82 12.51
CA GLY A 46 -2.98 -22.97 12.48
C GLY A 46 -3.33 -21.49 12.37
N ARG A 47 -2.48 -20.61 12.94
CA ARG A 47 -2.64 -19.14 12.85
C ARG A 47 -2.35 -18.66 11.42
N LEU A 48 -3.22 -17.80 10.90
CA LEU A 48 -3.10 -17.18 9.57
C LEU A 48 -3.15 -15.65 9.67
N ASP A 49 -2.44 -14.98 8.76
CA ASP A 49 -2.52 -13.53 8.52
C ASP A 49 -2.56 -12.66 9.79
N GLU A 50 -3.69 -12.01 10.10
CA GLU A 50 -3.86 -11.17 11.28
C GLU A 50 -3.56 -11.94 12.57
N GLU A 51 -3.89 -13.23 12.62
CA GLU A 51 -3.56 -14.08 13.76
C GLU A 51 -2.06 -14.16 13.97
N LEU A 52 -1.19 -13.91 12.98
CA LEU A 52 0.27 -13.90 13.16
C LEU A 52 0.78 -12.62 13.83
N VAL A 53 -0.05 -11.58 13.93
CA VAL A 53 0.30 -10.33 14.60
C VAL A 53 0.47 -10.58 16.11
N HIS A 54 1.53 -10.00 16.66
CA HIS A 54 1.79 -10.08 18.10
C HIS A 54 0.65 -9.40 18.87
N LYS A 55 0.11 -10.08 19.89
CA LYS A 55 -1.07 -9.65 20.66
C LYS A 55 -2.32 -9.44 19.79
N PHE A 56 -2.49 -10.24 18.73
CA PHE A 56 -3.76 -10.30 18.01
C PHE A 56 -4.90 -10.59 18.99
N ASP A 57 -5.83 -9.64 19.12
CA ASP A 57 -7.11 -9.81 19.80
C ASP A 57 -8.21 -9.42 18.81
N PRO A 58 -8.97 -10.39 18.29
CA PRO A 58 -9.99 -10.16 17.25
C PRO A 58 -11.04 -9.13 17.66
N ALA A 59 -11.27 -8.89 18.96
CA ALA A 59 -12.24 -7.90 19.43
C ALA A 59 -11.86 -6.44 19.09
N TYR A 60 -10.58 -6.18 18.77
CA TYR A 60 -10.10 -4.87 18.32
C TYR A 60 -9.92 -4.77 16.80
N TRP A 61 -10.21 -5.85 16.07
CA TRP A 61 -10.20 -5.86 14.61
C TRP A 61 -11.63 -5.76 14.10
N TYR A 62 -11.82 -5.01 13.02
CA TYR A 62 -13.13 -4.96 12.38
C TYR A 62 -13.35 -6.24 11.56
N SER A 63 -14.38 -7.02 11.89
CA SER A 63 -14.74 -8.22 11.15
C SER A 63 -15.45 -7.84 9.85
N ALA A 64 -14.66 -7.44 8.85
CA ALA A 64 -15.14 -7.13 7.51
C ALA A 64 -15.43 -8.40 6.70
N GLU A 65 -16.49 -8.38 5.92
CA GLU A 65 -16.92 -9.51 5.08
C GLU A 65 -17.03 -9.12 3.61
N VAL A 66 -16.63 -10.03 2.71
CA VAL A 66 -16.83 -9.85 1.27
C VAL A 66 -18.33 -9.64 0.97
N GLY A 67 -18.65 -8.61 0.19
CA GLY A 67 -20.01 -8.22 -0.14
C GLY A 67 -20.66 -7.24 0.83
N GLN A 68 -20.08 -7.01 2.01
CA GLN A 68 -20.55 -6.02 2.98
C GLN A 68 -20.51 -4.60 2.38
N ILE A 69 -21.53 -3.79 2.66
CA ILE A 69 -21.58 -2.39 2.25
C ILE A 69 -21.21 -1.50 3.44
N LEU A 70 -20.20 -0.65 3.24
CA LEU A 70 -19.70 0.30 4.24
C LEU A 70 -20.05 1.73 3.84
N LYS A 71 -20.48 2.55 4.81
CA LYS A 71 -20.89 3.96 4.62
C LYS A 71 -21.95 4.12 3.51
N ASP A 72 -22.81 3.11 3.31
CA ASP A 72 -23.82 3.05 2.25
C ASP A 72 -23.27 3.29 0.82
N THR A 73 -21.95 3.18 0.64
CA THR A 73 -21.24 3.67 -0.55
C THR A 73 -20.26 2.64 -1.11
N TYR A 74 -19.59 1.87 -0.24
CA TYR A 74 -18.49 1.01 -0.63
C TYR A 74 -18.82 -0.45 -0.36
N LYS A 75 -19.02 -1.23 -1.43
CA LYS A 75 -19.21 -2.68 -1.32
C LYS A 75 -17.85 -3.37 -1.32
N LEU A 76 -17.52 -4.12 -0.26
CA LEU A 76 -16.30 -4.91 -0.17
C LEU A 76 -16.28 -6.00 -1.24
N VAL A 77 -15.16 -6.08 -1.98
CA VAL A 77 -14.97 -7.03 -3.08
C VAL A 77 -14.04 -8.15 -2.65
N ALA A 78 -12.83 -7.82 -2.18
CA ALA A 78 -11.87 -8.81 -1.70
C ALA A 78 -10.91 -8.15 -0.72
N LYS A 79 -10.33 -8.94 0.19
CA LYS A 79 -9.21 -8.48 1.01
C LYS A 79 -7.97 -8.42 0.12
N LEU A 80 -7.21 -7.33 0.20
CA LEU A 80 -5.95 -7.15 -0.55
C LEU A 80 -4.71 -7.38 0.32
N GLY A 81 -4.84 -7.30 1.63
CA GLY A 81 -3.71 -7.49 2.54
C GLY A 81 -4.04 -7.09 3.97
N PHE A 82 -3.03 -7.18 4.83
CA PHE A 82 -3.08 -6.69 6.20
C PHE A 82 -1.73 -6.12 6.61
N VAL A 83 -1.74 -5.21 7.58
CA VAL A 83 -0.57 -4.59 8.21
C VAL A 83 -0.80 -4.64 9.71
N ASN A 84 0.26 -4.53 10.53
CA ASN A 84 0.27 -4.73 12.00
C ASN A 84 -0.97 -4.26 12.79
N ALA A 85 -1.70 -3.23 12.34
CA ALA A 85 -2.91 -2.74 12.99
C ALA A 85 -4.03 -2.34 12.00
N SER A 86 -4.08 -2.94 10.80
CA SER A 86 -5.13 -2.65 9.83
C SER A 86 -5.30 -3.74 8.78
N THR A 87 -6.51 -3.92 8.27
CA THR A 87 -6.77 -4.71 7.05
C THR A 87 -6.96 -3.78 5.86
N VAL A 88 -6.59 -4.24 4.66
CA VAL A 88 -6.75 -3.49 3.41
C VAL A 88 -7.66 -4.27 2.48
N TRP A 89 -8.69 -3.60 1.97
CA TRP A 89 -9.74 -4.20 1.17
C TRP A 89 -9.92 -3.47 -0.15
N LEU A 90 -10.17 -4.21 -1.21
CA LEU A 90 -10.74 -3.69 -2.44
C LEU A 90 -12.24 -3.47 -2.22
N ALA A 91 -12.74 -2.31 -2.59
CA ALA A 91 -14.17 -2.02 -2.57
C ALA A 91 -14.61 -1.35 -3.88
N LYS A 92 -15.89 -1.53 -4.20
CA LYS A 92 -16.56 -0.91 -5.34
C LYS A 92 -17.47 0.21 -4.85
N ASP A 93 -17.33 1.38 -5.47
CA ASP A 93 -18.19 2.54 -5.24
C ASP A 93 -19.54 2.29 -5.94
N ILE A 94 -20.57 2.00 -5.15
CA ILE A 94 -21.92 1.64 -5.63
C ILE A 94 -22.82 2.86 -5.87
N THR A 95 -22.33 4.06 -5.57
CA THR A 95 -23.11 5.31 -5.76
C THR A 95 -23.08 5.81 -7.20
N ARG A 96 -22.22 5.21 -8.03
CA ARG A 96 -22.10 5.58 -9.44
C ARG A 96 -23.26 5.02 -10.26
N TRP A 97 -23.77 5.85 -11.15
CA TRP A 97 -24.75 5.47 -12.14
C TRP A 97 -24.23 4.37 -13.08
N SER A 98 -25.12 3.49 -13.54
CA SER A 98 -24.78 2.31 -14.34
C SER A 98 -24.12 2.60 -15.68
N TRP A 99 -24.31 3.80 -16.25
CA TRP A 99 -23.67 4.23 -17.49
C TRP A 99 -22.27 4.82 -17.29
N LEU A 100 -21.87 5.11 -16.05
CA LEU A 100 -20.52 5.56 -15.74
C LEU A 100 -19.60 4.35 -15.55
N PRO A 101 -18.29 4.49 -15.86
CA PRO A 101 -17.34 3.44 -15.56
C PRO A 101 -17.34 3.09 -14.08
N THR A 102 -17.29 1.78 -13.80
CA THR A 102 -17.12 1.25 -12.45
C THR A 102 -15.91 1.89 -11.78
N ARG A 103 -16.10 2.35 -10.54
CA ARG A 103 -15.01 2.87 -9.71
C ARG A 103 -14.72 1.91 -8.58
N TYR A 104 -13.45 1.57 -8.45
CA TYR A 104 -12.91 0.85 -7.31
C TYR A 104 -12.11 1.79 -6.42
N VAL A 105 -12.05 1.46 -5.14
CA VAL A 105 -11.25 2.12 -4.11
C VAL A 105 -10.61 1.05 -3.24
N THR A 106 -9.57 1.44 -2.50
CA THR A 106 -9.01 0.62 -1.41
C THR A 106 -9.41 1.21 -0.06
N LEU A 107 -9.86 0.35 0.84
CA LEU A 107 -10.25 0.70 2.20
C LEU A 107 -9.22 0.11 3.16
N LYS A 108 -8.45 0.97 3.84
CA LYS A 108 -7.60 0.58 4.97
C LYS A 108 -8.43 0.75 6.24
N ILE A 109 -8.82 -0.36 6.87
CA ILE A 109 -9.62 -0.40 8.09
C ILE A 109 -8.68 -0.68 9.26
N SER A 110 -8.48 0.32 10.11
CA SER A 110 -7.60 0.22 11.27
C SER A 110 -8.28 -0.47 12.45
N THR A 111 -7.48 -1.07 13.33
CA THR A 111 -7.97 -1.57 14.62
C THR A 111 -8.52 -0.43 15.47
N SER A 112 -9.35 -0.77 16.44
CA SER A 112 -9.86 0.19 17.44
C SER A 112 -8.85 0.47 18.57
N HIS A 113 -7.69 -0.21 18.57
CA HIS A 113 -6.60 0.04 19.50
C HIS A 113 -5.89 1.38 19.20
N GLY A 114 -5.67 2.21 20.22
CA GLY A 114 -4.86 3.43 20.10
C GLY A 114 -5.62 4.67 19.58
N VAL A 115 -6.95 4.64 19.57
CA VAL A 115 -7.75 5.85 19.36
C VAL A 115 -7.87 6.57 20.71
N ASP A 116 -6.96 7.51 20.99
CA ASP A 116 -7.11 8.43 22.12
C ASP A 116 -8.36 9.29 21.90
N PHE A 117 -9.50 8.85 22.44
CA PHE A 117 -10.78 9.57 22.38
C PHE A 117 -10.76 10.93 23.12
N THR A 118 -9.65 11.27 23.78
CA THR A 118 -9.57 12.41 24.71
C THR A 118 -9.08 13.71 24.10
N ASN A 119 -8.72 13.77 22.82
CA ASN A 119 -8.47 15.09 22.23
C ASN A 119 -8.81 15.18 20.74
N THR A 120 -9.92 15.90 20.52
CA THR A 120 -10.33 16.58 19.28
C THR A 120 -10.87 15.69 18.16
N GLY A 121 -12.04 16.06 17.64
CA GLY A 121 -12.76 15.44 16.52
C GLY A 121 -12.04 15.59 15.18
N HIS A 122 -10.80 15.10 15.09
CA HIS A 122 -10.03 15.03 13.88
C HIS A 122 -10.27 13.67 13.25
N HIS A 123 -10.75 13.69 12.01
CA HIS A 123 -10.42 12.69 11.00
C HIS A 123 -9.00 12.17 11.25
N THR A 124 -8.79 10.85 11.17
CA THR A 124 -7.49 10.19 11.45
C THR A 124 -6.33 11.08 11.05
N HIS A 125 -5.28 11.17 11.88
CA HIS A 125 -4.10 11.99 11.61
C HIS A 125 -3.63 11.90 10.14
N GLU A 126 -3.66 10.70 9.58
CA GLU A 126 -3.39 10.42 8.16
C GLU A 126 -4.38 11.08 7.17
N THR A 127 -5.69 11.09 7.45
CA THR A 127 -6.69 11.87 6.69
C THR A 127 -6.41 13.37 6.78
N TYR A 128 -6.07 13.87 7.98
CA TYR A 128 -5.74 15.27 8.17
C TYR A 128 -4.50 15.66 7.34
N ILE A 129 -3.41 14.89 7.43
CA ILE A 129 -2.22 15.10 6.61
C ILE A 129 -2.55 15.05 5.11
N SER A 130 -3.34 14.07 4.66
CA SER A 130 -3.78 13.96 3.26
C SER A 130 -4.50 15.22 2.78
N LYS A 131 -5.45 15.74 3.56
CA LYS A 131 -6.16 17.00 3.24
C LYS A 131 -5.19 18.18 3.13
N GLN A 132 -4.19 18.24 3.99
CA GLN A 132 -3.19 19.32 3.96
C GLN A 132 -2.34 19.24 2.68
N ILE A 133 -1.85 18.05 2.34
CA ILE A 133 -1.07 17.80 1.12
C ILE A 133 -1.86 18.21 -0.14
N LEU A 134 -3.14 17.86 -0.21
CA LEU A 134 -4.01 18.18 -1.36
C LEU A 134 -4.37 19.67 -1.45
N SER A 135 -4.44 20.38 -0.31
CA SER A 135 -4.89 21.78 -0.27
C SER A 135 -3.83 22.84 -0.62
N LYS A 136 -2.54 22.47 -0.61
CA LYS A 136 -1.43 23.45 -0.68
C LYS A 136 -1.18 23.97 -2.08
N ASN A 137 -0.71 23.12 -2.99
CA ASN A 137 -0.51 23.48 -4.39
C ASN A 137 -0.86 22.28 -5.30
N PRO A 138 -2.14 22.16 -5.69
CA PRO A 138 -2.63 21.03 -6.50
C PRO A 138 -1.98 20.89 -7.88
N THR A 139 -1.32 21.95 -8.36
CA THR A 139 -0.68 21.97 -9.69
C THR A 139 0.78 21.52 -9.67
N HIS A 140 1.37 21.34 -8.48
CA HIS A 140 2.76 20.95 -8.36
C HIS A 140 3.00 19.53 -8.91
N ALA A 141 4.00 19.38 -9.78
CA ALA A 141 4.30 18.11 -10.43
C ALA A 141 4.64 16.99 -9.44
N GLY A 142 5.21 17.33 -8.28
CA GLY A 142 5.54 16.38 -7.21
C GLY A 142 4.32 15.69 -6.54
N LEU A 143 3.14 16.32 -6.57
CA LEU A 143 1.93 15.78 -5.95
C LEU A 143 1.53 14.41 -6.54
N GLN A 144 1.76 14.20 -7.83
CA GLN A 144 1.40 12.94 -8.51
C GLN A 144 2.14 11.70 -7.98
N PHE A 145 3.28 11.91 -7.31
CA PHE A 145 4.11 10.86 -6.70
C PHE A 145 3.72 10.56 -5.25
N LEU A 146 2.60 11.10 -4.78
CA LEU A 146 2.07 10.87 -3.44
C LEU A 146 0.69 10.23 -3.55
N GLN A 147 0.39 9.29 -2.66
CA GLN A 147 -0.92 8.68 -2.53
C GLN A 147 -1.58 9.16 -1.25
N THR A 148 -2.34 10.24 -1.37
CA THR A 148 -3.16 10.77 -0.28
C THR A 148 -4.54 10.12 -0.23
N ALA A 149 -5.13 10.05 0.95
CA ALA A 149 -6.50 9.59 1.13
C ALA A 149 -7.50 10.46 0.36
N ILE A 150 -8.39 9.79 -0.38
CA ILE A 150 -9.54 10.39 -1.07
C ILE A 150 -10.58 10.84 -0.05
N ASP A 151 -10.84 9.99 0.94
CA ASP A 151 -11.83 10.22 1.99
C ASP A 151 -11.45 9.41 3.24
N GLY A 152 -12.06 9.74 4.38
CA GLY A 152 -11.88 9.01 5.63
C GLY A 152 -13.15 9.03 6.46
N PHE A 153 -13.49 7.89 7.06
CA PHE A 153 -14.65 7.73 7.92
C PHE A 153 -14.36 6.77 9.08
N GLN A 154 -15.35 6.47 9.91
CA GLN A 154 -15.20 5.56 11.04
C GLN A 154 -16.35 4.56 11.04
N LEU A 155 -16.03 3.31 11.37
CA LEU A 155 -16.99 2.22 11.55
C LEU A 155 -17.14 1.92 13.03
N LYS A 156 -18.36 1.59 13.46
CA LYS A 156 -18.59 1.11 14.83
C LYS A 156 -18.31 -0.40 14.89
N GLY A 157 -17.37 -0.80 15.73
CA GLY A 157 -17.11 -2.20 16.07
C GLY A 157 -17.48 -2.49 17.53
N GLU A 158 -17.16 -3.70 17.99
CA GLU A 158 -17.49 -4.17 19.35
C GLU A 158 -16.77 -3.36 20.43
N ARG A 159 -15.46 -3.13 20.26
CA ARG A 159 -14.60 -2.43 21.24
C ARG A 159 -14.25 -0.99 20.89
N GLY A 160 -14.97 -0.37 19.96
CA GLY A 160 -14.80 1.04 19.65
C GLY A 160 -14.99 1.38 18.18
N LEU A 161 -14.43 2.52 17.80
CA LEU A 161 -14.48 3.01 16.43
C LEU A 161 -13.25 2.54 15.67
N HIS A 162 -13.47 2.08 14.45
CA HIS A 162 -12.45 1.64 13.51
C HIS A 162 -12.31 2.71 12.44
N PRO A 163 -11.20 3.45 12.44
CA PRO A 163 -10.97 4.43 11.40
C PRO A 163 -10.73 3.77 10.05
N VAL A 164 -11.30 4.35 9.00
CA VAL A 164 -11.20 3.86 7.62
C VAL A 164 -10.64 4.96 6.73
N LEU A 165 -9.61 4.62 5.95
CA LEU A 165 -9.05 5.46 4.91
C LEU A 165 -9.41 4.92 3.53
N VAL A 166 -9.93 5.79 2.68
CA VAL A 166 -10.29 5.49 1.28
C VAL A 166 -9.18 5.98 0.37
N ASN A 167 -8.60 5.10 -0.43
CA ASN A 167 -7.49 5.39 -1.33
C ASN A 167 -7.78 4.93 -2.77
N GLU A 168 -7.01 5.44 -3.72
CA GLU A 168 -6.95 4.86 -5.06
C GLU A 168 -6.41 3.43 -4.98
N PRO A 169 -6.93 2.48 -5.78
CA PRO A 169 -6.36 1.15 -5.87
C PRO A 169 -4.96 1.18 -6.50
N MET A 170 -4.03 0.51 -5.85
CA MET A 170 -2.66 0.33 -6.30
C MET A 170 -2.38 -1.17 -6.44
N ARG A 171 -1.31 -1.49 -7.13
CA ARG A 171 -0.95 -2.88 -7.45
C ARG A 171 -0.26 -3.54 -6.27
N GLU A 172 1.02 -3.23 -6.05
CA GLU A 172 1.78 -3.73 -4.91
C GLU A 172 2.88 -2.74 -4.49
N PRO A 173 3.41 -2.87 -3.27
CA PRO A 173 4.58 -2.13 -2.84
C PRO A 173 5.83 -2.48 -3.66
N VAL A 174 6.75 -1.52 -3.82
CA VAL A 174 8.02 -1.74 -4.52
C VAL A 174 8.82 -2.87 -3.87
N SER A 175 8.76 -3.04 -2.55
CA SER A 175 9.41 -4.18 -1.87
C SER A 175 8.91 -5.53 -2.39
N VAL A 176 7.60 -5.68 -2.60
CA VAL A 176 6.98 -6.91 -3.12
C VAL A 176 7.31 -7.06 -4.61
N PHE A 177 7.24 -5.97 -5.36
CA PHE A 177 7.57 -5.97 -6.78
C PHE A 177 9.01 -6.44 -7.05
N LEU A 178 9.98 -5.88 -6.32
CA LEU A 178 11.39 -6.25 -6.46
C LEU A 178 11.64 -7.70 -6.04
N ASN A 179 10.98 -8.17 -4.98
CA ASN A 179 11.04 -9.58 -4.60
C ASN A 179 10.51 -10.48 -5.72
N ARG A 180 9.36 -10.15 -6.32
CA ARG A 180 8.82 -10.87 -7.47
C ARG A 180 9.79 -10.89 -8.66
N LEU A 181 10.41 -9.76 -8.99
CA LEU A 181 11.42 -9.70 -10.06
C LEU A 181 12.67 -10.54 -9.75
N ARG A 182 13.08 -10.62 -8.48
CA ARG A 182 14.19 -11.48 -8.07
C ARG A 182 13.84 -12.96 -8.20
N GLU A 183 12.62 -13.33 -7.79
CA GLU A 183 12.10 -14.69 -7.91
C GLU A 183 11.96 -15.14 -9.37
N THR A 184 11.61 -14.24 -10.29
CA THR A 184 11.52 -14.52 -11.73
C THR A 184 12.87 -14.46 -12.45
N GLY A 185 13.96 -14.11 -11.75
CA GLY A 185 15.31 -13.98 -12.34
C GLY A 185 15.55 -12.68 -13.11
N GLU A 186 14.59 -11.74 -13.07
CA GLU A 186 14.64 -10.44 -13.75
C GLU A 186 15.35 -9.35 -12.92
N GLY A 187 15.57 -9.58 -11.62
CA GLY A 187 16.13 -8.59 -10.69
C GLY A 187 17.47 -7.99 -11.10
N LYS A 188 18.40 -8.80 -11.64
CA LYS A 188 19.76 -8.31 -12.00
C LYS A 188 19.80 -7.41 -13.26
N LYS A 189 18.77 -7.46 -14.12
CA LYS A 189 18.73 -6.66 -15.36
C LYS A 189 17.98 -5.33 -15.19
N CYS A 190 17.23 -5.18 -14.10
CA CYS A 190 16.31 -4.07 -13.90
C CYS A 190 16.81 -3.04 -12.86
N GLU A 191 17.78 -3.39 -12.02
CA GLU A 191 18.04 -2.62 -10.80
C GLU A 191 18.53 -1.17 -11.01
N SER A 192 19.50 -0.88 -11.89
CA SER A 192 20.10 0.47 -11.89
C SER A 192 19.20 1.57 -12.46
N GLU A 193 18.57 1.34 -13.62
CA GLU A 193 17.72 2.34 -14.28
C GLU A 193 16.37 2.49 -13.58
N PHE A 194 15.78 1.38 -13.12
CA PHE A 194 14.57 1.42 -12.31
C PHE A 194 14.80 2.17 -11.01
N VAL A 195 15.87 1.85 -10.26
CA VAL A 195 16.17 2.52 -8.99
C VAL A 195 16.44 4.00 -9.22
N ARG A 196 17.21 4.38 -10.25
CA ARG A 196 17.45 5.80 -10.57
C ARG A 196 16.15 6.55 -10.83
N THR A 197 15.25 5.95 -11.60
CA THR A 197 13.94 6.56 -11.94
C THR A 197 13.03 6.64 -10.72
N LEU A 198 12.96 5.57 -9.94
CA LEU A 198 12.21 5.49 -8.69
C LEU A 198 12.66 6.58 -7.70
N VAL A 199 13.97 6.72 -7.48
CA VAL A 199 14.53 7.75 -6.61
C VAL A 199 14.14 9.15 -7.11
N GLY A 200 14.19 9.40 -8.42
CA GLY A 200 13.74 10.67 -8.99
C GLY A 200 12.28 11.01 -8.67
N PHE A 201 11.38 10.02 -8.77
CA PHE A 201 9.97 10.21 -8.40
C PHE A 201 9.77 10.45 -6.91
N VAL A 202 10.46 9.67 -6.06
CA VAL A 202 10.39 9.83 -4.60
C VAL A 202 10.91 11.21 -4.20
N LEU A 203 12.05 11.64 -4.72
CA LEU A 203 12.61 12.97 -4.44
C LEU A 203 11.68 14.09 -4.90
N SER A 204 11.02 13.95 -6.05
CA SER A 204 10.04 14.93 -6.54
C SER A 204 8.80 15.02 -5.63
N GLY A 205 8.34 13.89 -5.09
CA GLY A 205 7.26 13.85 -4.10
C GLY A 205 7.66 14.46 -2.75
N LEU A 206 8.88 14.16 -2.29
CA LEU A 206 9.44 14.71 -1.04
C LEU A 206 9.69 16.22 -1.14
N ASP A 207 10.16 16.71 -2.28
CA ASP A 207 10.31 18.14 -2.55
C ASP A 207 8.98 18.88 -2.35
N TYR A 208 7.90 18.36 -2.94
CA TYR A 208 6.55 18.90 -2.71
C TYR A 208 6.13 18.85 -1.24
N LEU A 209 6.34 17.72 -0.56
CA LEU A 209 5.99 17.58 0.86
C LEU A 209 6.73 18.59 1.73
N HIS A 210 8.02 18.76 1.50
CA HIS A 210 8.88 19.60 2.33
C HIS A 210 8.67 21.09 2.04
N ASN A 211 8.76 21.48 0.76
CA ASN A 211 8.82 22.90 0.37
C ASN A 211 7.44 23.55 0.26
N GLU A 212 6.44 22.84 -0.28
CA GLU A 212 5.09 23.38 -0.45
C GLU A 212 4.20 23.07 0.76
N CYS A 213 4.29 21.85 1.30
CA CYS A 213 3.39 21.40 2.37
C CYS A 213 3.94 21.65 3.78
N GLY A 214 5.27 21.71 3.95
CA GLY A 214 5.92 21.76 5.27
C GLY A 214 5.67 20.49 6.08
N ILE A 215 5.66 19.32 5.43
CA ILE A 215 5.34 18.02 6.04
C ILE A 215 6.50 17.05 5.84
N VAL A 216 6.96 16.38 6.91
CA VAL A 216 7.98 15.33 6.84
C VAL A 216 7.30 13.96 6.98
N HIS A 217 7.57 13.03 6.06
CA HIS A 217 6.96 11.69 6.05
C HIS A 217 7.38 10.80 7.23
N ARG A 218 8.67 10.87 7.62
CA ARG A 218 9.34 10.09 8.69
C ARG A 218 9.45 8.57 8.50
N ASP A 219 8.74 7.97 7.54
CA ASP A 219 8.80 6.52 7.29
C ASP A 219 8.95 6.16 5.79
N ILE A 220 9.99 6.67 5.13
CA ILE A 220 10.25 6.34 3.72
C ILE A 220 10.95 4.99 3.62
N SER A 221 10.29 4.03 2.98
CA SER A 221 10.82 2.68 2.72
C SER A 221 10.24 2.12 1.42
N LEU A 222 10.82 1.04 0.88
CA LEU A 222 10.30 0.36 -0.32
C LEU A 222 8.90 -0.26 -0.09
N SER A 223 8.53 -0.47 1.17
CA SER A 223 7.20 -0.93 1.57
C SER A 223 6.16 0.21 1.57
N ASN A 224 6.64 1.46 1.69
CA ASN A 224 5.81 2.67 1.67
C ASN A 224 5.83 3.39 0.32
N ILE A 225 6.19 2.67 -0.75
CA ILE A 225 6.09 3.15 -2.14
C ILE A 225 5.29 2.13 -2.94
N LEU A 226 4.16 2.55 -3.51
CA LEU A 226 3.22 1.69 -4.23
C LEU A 226 3.35 1.86 -5.74
N ILE A 227 3.26 0.76 -6.47
CA ILE A 227 3.21 0.73 -7.93
C ILE A 227 1.75 0.84 -8.39
N PRO A 228 1.42 1.75 -9.31
CA PRO A 228 0.07 1.84 -9.86
C PRO A 228 -0.33 0.61 -10.65
N LEU A 229 -1.63 0.35 -10.68
CA LEU A 229 -2.22 -0.62 -11.60
C LEU A 229 -2.08 -0.11 -13.04
N GLU A 230 -1.70 -1.01 -13.95
CA GLU A 230 -1.62 -0.71 -15.38
C GLU A 230 -3.00 -0.67 -16.05
N SER A 231 -4.04 -1.21 -15.40
CA SER A 231 -5.41 -1.22 -15.92
C SER A 231 -6.41 -1.59 -14.83
N ILE A 232 -7.55 -0.88 -14.84
CA ILE A 232 -8.69 -1.19 -13.98
C ILE A 232 -9.29 -2.57 -14.26
N SER A 233 -9.05 -3.14 -15.45
CA SER A 233 -9.52 -4.48 -15.82
C SER A 233 -9.03 -5.58 -14.87
N LEU A 234 -7.87 -5.40 -14.22
CA LEU A 234 -7.37 -6.34 -13.22
C LEU A 234 -8.33 -6.45 -12.03
N LEU A 235 -8.87 -5.32 -11.57
CA LEU A 235 -9.82 -5.28 -10.45
C LEU A 235 -11.16 -5.89 -10.83
N THR A 236 -11.60 -5.66 -12.07
CA THR A 236 -12.83 -6.30 -12.60
C THR A 236 -12.66 -7.81 -12.75
N THR A 237 -11.49 -8.29 -13.16
CA THR A 237 -11.19 -9.73 -13.20
C THR A 237 -11.18 -10.32 -11.79
N LEU A 238 -10.60 -9.60 -10.82
CA LEU A 238 -10.57 -10.00 -9.42
C LEU A 238 -11.99 -10.05 -8.81
N GLU A 239 -12.84 -9.05 -9.06
CA GLU A 239 -14.25 -9.08 -8.65
C GLU A 239 -14.97 -10.32 -9.20
N LYS A 240 -14.77 -10.64 -10.47
CA LYS A 240 -15.35 -11.82 -11.10
C LYS A 240 -14.81 -13.11 -10.54
N SER A 241 -13.50 -13.22 -10.32
CA SER A 241 -12.90 -14.43 -9.76
C SER A 241 -13.37 -14.68 -8.35
N GLU A 242 -13.44 -13.65 -7.50
CA GLU A 242 -13.95 -13.76 -6.14
C GLU A 242 -15.43 -14.19 -6.11
N SER A 243 -16.23 -13.67 -7.04
CA SER A 243 -17.65 -14.05 -7.15
C SER A 243 -17.87 -15.48 -7.63
N LEU A 244 -16.98 -16.03 -8.48
CA LEU A 244 -17.10 -17.38 -9.03
C LEU A 244 -16.43 -18.43 -8.13
N TYR A 245 -15.31 -18.05 -7.53
CA TYR A 245 -14.45 -18.90 -6.71
C TYR A 245 -13.97 -18.09 -5.50
N PRO A 246 -14.81 -17.95 -4.44
CA PRO A 246 -14.46 -17.17 -3.26
C PRO A 246 -13.13 -17.63 -2.67
N PHE A 247 -12.28 -16.67 -2.30
CA PHE A 247 -10.99 -17.00 -1.71
C PHE A 247 -11.19 -17.68 -0.36
N PRO A 248 -10.27 -18.58 0.05
CA PRO A 248 -10.39 -19.26 1.34
C PRO A 248 -10.53 -18.28 2.49
N MET A 249 -11.36 -18.64 3.46
CA MET A 249 -11.54 -17.91 4.71
C MET A 249 -11.56 -18.88 5.89
N LYS A 250 -11.19 -18.38 7.07
CA LYS A 250 -11.19 -19.13 8.33
C LYS A 250 -12.04 -18.38 9.35
N THR A 251 -13.07 -19.03 9.87
CA THR A 251 -13.85 -18.53 11.00
C THR A 251 -13.20 -18.97 12.31
N LEU A 252 -12.94 -18.02 13.20
CA LEU A 252 -12.41 -18.28 14.55
C LEU A 252 -13.56 -18.63 15.51
N GLU A 253 -13.22 -19.24 16.66
CA GLU A 253 -14.22 -19.66 17.67
C GLU A 253 -15.10 -18.51 18.18
N ASN A 254 -14.57 -17.29 18.19
CA ASN A 254 -15.30 -16.10 18.61
C ASN A 254 -16.15 -15.46 17.48
N GLY A 255 -16.22 -16.08 16.31
CA GLY A 255 -16.98 -15.60 15.15
C GLY A 255 -16.22 -14.65 14.23
N TYR A 256 -15.00 -14.21 14.56
CA TYR A 256 -14.19 -13.38 13.66
C TYR A 256 -13.78 -14.15 12.40
N ILE A 257 -13.92 -13.54 11.23
CA ILE A 257 -13.59 -14.17 9.95
C ILE A 257 -12.27 -13.61 9.41
N VAL A 258 -11.29 -14.50 9.27
CA VAL A 258 -10.01 -14.22 8.61
C VAL A 258 -10.16 -14.55 7.12
N HIS A 259 -10.30 -13.53 6.29
CA HIS A 259 -10.22 -13.68 4.83
C HIS A 259 -8.76 -13.76 4.38
N MET A 260 -8.45 -14.63 3.41
CA MET A 260 -7.13 -14.64 2.78
C MET A 260 -7.00 -13.48 1.77
N PRO A 261 -5.87 -12.77 1.73
CA PRO A 261 -5.71 -11.61 0.85
C PRO A 261 -5.37 -12.01 -0.59
N HIS A 262 -5.90 -11.24 -1.54
CA HIS A 262 -5.56 -11.29 -2.95
C HIS A 262 -4.43 -10.29 -3.26
N GLU A 263 -3.19 -10.71 -3.02
CA GLU A 263 -2.00 -9.86 -3.20
C GLU A 263 -1.34 -9.97 -4.59
N ASP A 264 -1.68 -11.01 -5.36
CA ASP A 264 -1.00 -11.34 -6.61
C ASP A 264 -1.84 -10.93 -7.82
N PHE A 265 -1.53 -9.78 -8.40
CA PHE A 265 -2.10 -9.34 -9.67
C PHE A 265 -1.39 -9.94 -10.91
N GLY A 266 -0.54 -10.96 -10.71
CA GLY A 266 0.20 -11.64 -11.77
C GLY A 266 1.44 -10.86 -12.24
N PRO A 267 1.94 -11.11 -13.46
CA PRO A 267 2.94 -10.26 -14.10
C PRO A 267 2.32 -8.93 -14.57
N VAL A 268 3.17 -7.92 -14.78
CA VAL A 268 2.74 -6.67 -15.43
C VAL A 268 2.28 -6.99 -16.85
N MET A 269 1.12 -6.47 -17.25
CA MET A 269 0.59 -6.78 -18.58
C MET A 269 1.54 -6.34 -19.71
N PRO A 270 1.84 -7.22 -20.69
CA PRO A 270 2.71 -6.89 -21.81
C PRO A 270 2.23 -5.65 -22.57
N GLY A 271 3.14 -4.71 -22.83
CA GLY A 271 2.84 -3.49 -23.59
C GLY A 271 2.03 -2.43 -22.83
N LYS A 272 1.69 -2.66 -21.55
CA LYS A 272 1.11 -1.63 -20.68
C LYS A 272 2.17 -1.12 -19.71
N ALA A 273 2.37 0.20 -19.69
CA ALA A 273 3.18 0.83 -18.67
C ALA A 273 2.39 0.93 -17.36
N THR A 274 3.05 0.67 -16.23
CA THR A 274 2.56 1.14 -14.95
C THR A 274 2.74 2.66 -14.88
N GLY A 275 1.83 3.36 -14.19
CA GLY A 275 2.04 4.77 -13.87
C GLY A 275 3.25 4.98 -12.95
N PRO A 276 3.61 6.23 -12.61
CA PRO A 276 4.70 6.47 -11.69
C PRO A 276 4.39 5.96 -10.27
N PRO A 277 5.35 5.30 -9.59
CA PRO A 277 5.23 4.93 -8.18
C PRO A 277 4.84 6.10 -7.28
N LYS A 278 4.05 5.80 -6.25
CA LYS A 278 3.53 6.78 -5.29
C LYS A 278 3.95 6.44 -3.85
N VAL A 279 4.44 7.43 -3.11
CA VAL A 279 4.71 7.32 -1.67
C VAL A 279 3.39 7.32 -0.91
N HIS A 280 3.23 6.40 0.04
CA HIS A 280 2.02 6.25 0.86
C HIS A 280 2.37 6.04 2.34
N ASP A 281 1.33 5.92 3.17
CA ASP A 281 1.39 5.77 4.63
C ASP A 281 1.88 7.02 5.37
N PHE A 282 0.98 8.01 5.45
CA PHE A 282 1.24 9.25 6.18
C PHE A 282 0.91 9.13 7.67
N GLY A 283 0.71 7.92 8.21
CA GLY A 283 0.41 7.70 9.63
C GLY A 283 1.49 8.25 10.56
N SER A 284 2.74 8.25 10.10
CA SER A 284 3.89 8.84 10.81
C SER A 284 4.23 10.25 10.35
N ALA A 285 3.54 10.88 9.40
CA ALA A 285 3.94 12.18 8.90
C ALA A 285 3.72 13.30 9.94
N VAL A 286 4.53 14.36 9.91
CA VAL A 286 4.39 15.51 10.82
C VAL A 286 4.54 16.83 10.08
N LYS A 287 3.84 17.87 10.55
CA LYS A 287 4.08 19.23 10.08
C LYS A 287 5.30 19.82 10.75
N ILE A 288 6.14 20.50 9.99
CA ILE A 288 7.23 21.32 10.49
C ILE A 288 6.59 22.59 11.09
N ALA A 289 6.72 22.79 12.40
CA ALA A 289 6.30 24.04 13.03
C ALA A 289 7.15 25.20 12.48
N GLY A 290 6.50 26.31 12.12
CA GLY A 290 7.09 27.39 11.34
C GLY A 290 8.38 27.98 11.93
N LYS A 291 9.32 28.25 11.00
CA LYS A 291 10.67 28.86 11.12
C LYS A 291 11.81 27.89 11.47
N SER A 292 12.15 27.01 10.53
CA SER A 292 13.57 26.70 10.30
C SER A 292 14.08 27.61 9.19
N THR A 293 14.88 28.61 9.56
CA THR A 293 15.93 29.11 8.66
C THR A 293 16.66 27.91 8.04
N PRO A 294 17.02 27.94 6.75
CA PRO A 294 17.72 26.82 6.14
C PRO A 294 19.10 26.73 6.78
N HIS A 295 19.26 25.85 7.77
CA HIS A 295 20.56 25.35 8.15
C HIS A 295 20.96 24.35 7.07
N PHE A 296 21.54 24.88 6.00
CA PHE A 296 22.48 24.12 5.20
C PHE A 296 23.58 23.68 6.16
N TYR A 297 23.51 22.46 6.68
CA TYR A 297 24.72 21.82 7.16
C TYR A 297 25.58 21.61 5.93
N SER A 298 26.58 22.49 5.74
CA SER A 298 27.67 22.17 4.83
C SER A 298 28.30 20.89 5.37
N CYS A 299 28.24 19.83 4.58
CA CYS A 299 29.10 18.68 4.81
C CYS A 299 30.50 19.12 4.37
N GLU A 300 31.19 19.89 5.21
CA GLU A 300 32.61 20.10 5.06
C GLU A 300 33.31 18.80 5.47
N SER A 301 33.76 18.09 4.44
CA SER A 301 34.79 17.08 4.51
C SER A 301 35.97 17.58 5.34
N ARG A 302 36.15 17.01 6.54
CA ARG A 302 37.49 16.89 7.13
C ARG A 302 37.79 15.42 7.30
N CYS A 303 38.55 14.92 6.33
CA CYS A 303 39.40 13.75 6.50
C CYS A 303 40.30 13.94 7.72
N GLY A 304 40.51 12.85 8.46
CA GLY A 304 41.71 12.64 9.26
C GLY A 304 41.44 12.47 10.75
N GLY A 305 41.66 11.25 11.23
CA GLY A 305 41.89 10.98 12.64
C GLY A 305 41.16 9.73 13.12
N ASP A 306 41.91 8.64 13.25
CA ASP A 306 41.54 7.42 13.94
C ASP A 306 40.83 7.69 15.27
N LEU A 307 39.93 6.79 15.68
CA LEU A 307 39.93 6.25 17.05
C LEU A 307 39.00 5.05 17.17
N THR A 308 39.49 4.12 17.98
CA THR A 308 39.17 2.71 18.16
C THR A 308 37.87 2.43 18.90
N TRP A 309 37.31 1.26 18.60
CA TRP A 309 36.20 0.60 19.29
C TRP A 309 36.42 0.43 20.80
N VAL A 310 35.38 0.76 21.59
CA VAL A 310 34.94 0.02 22.80
C VAL A 310 33.41 -0.03 22.75
#